data_AF-A0AB39RIZ1-F1
#
_entry.id   AF-A0AB39RIZ1-F1
#
_cell.length_a   1.000
_cell.length_b   1.000
_cell.length_c   1.000
_cell.angle_alpha   90.00
_cell.angle_beta   90.00
_cell.angle_gamma   90.00
#
_symmetry.space_group_name_H-M   'P 1'
#
loop_
_entity.id
_entity.type
_entity.pdbx_description
1 polymer ?
#
loop_
_entity_poly.entity_id
_entity_poly.type
_entity_poly.pdbx_seq_one_letter_code
_entity_poly.pdbx_strand_id
1 'polypeptide(L)'
;MGFLAVLAVPSANAAVPAGTGHKSVPKVSCGWPAVVNPNRLNFAFPETNATYWVMPYQLAEGDRLVVEGTYPSARFTSLTTYDTTGSPIDSLDDKSIAPSAGSKNPFAQANAGTDPAQHRYRVTAQSGVAAGSGNNTLAATANSAASGSGFIALRIYVPTEASDPTGGVPLPALSIQHQGGSTSNIATCPAAGSAQGPAGPLAGFLRQLVKSNAPPGGFEGCGKSTPSAPVFAVPNKAGGLFPNPYNKYLCTPIAYEPGRIAVIRGKAPTFPNTSEGQSVLTKTQLRYWSLCQNQWRLPYPSSSCAADYQTALKDGQYTYVVSTPQDRPANATASNKVTWIAWGPTDVDGLLLFRNMLPAGDFHNAVQNVQKGQDPATAMGPYYPTITYCTTAAFEKDGPDACPAP
;
A
#
# COMPACT_ATOMS: atom_id res chain seq x y z
N MET A 1 76.13 16.08 -31.29
CA MET A 1 75.56 14.72 -31.12
C MET A 1 74.32 14.84 -30.26
N GLY A 2 73.15 15.00 -30.88
CA GLY A 2 71.86 15.08 -30.20
C GLY A 2 71.21 13.70 -30.20
N PHE A 3 70.76 13.24 -29.03
CA PHE A 3 69.96 12.03 -28.90
C PHE A 3 68.48 12.42 -28.85
N LEU A 4 67.75 12.04 -29.91
CA LEU A 4 66.29 12.05 -29.94
C LEU A 4 65.78 10.94 -29.02
N ALA A 5 65.00 11.31 -28.00
CA ALA A 5 64.14 10.37 -27.28
C ALA A 5 62.74 10.43 -27.89
N VAL A 6 62.36 9.37 -28.61
CA VAL A 6 61.02 9.15 -29.15
C VAL A 6 60.09 8.77 -28.00
N LEU A 7 59.15 9.65 -27.65
CA LEU A 7 58.06 9.34 -26.73
C LEU A 7 57.01 8.52 -27.48
N ALA A 8 57.00 7.21 -27.24
CA ALA A 8 55.92 6.33 -27.67
C ALA A 8 54.66 6.61 -26.86
N VAL A 9 53.57 6.98 -27.53
CA VAL A 9 52.24 7.12 -26.93
C VAL A 9 51.64 5.73 -26.77
N PRO A 10 51.30 5.26 -25.55
CA PRO A 10 50.55 4.02 -25.41
C PRO A 10 49.12 4.28 -25.90
N SER A 11 48.75 3.65 -27.01
CA SER A 11 47.36 3.53 -27.44
C SER A 11 46.67 2.53 -26.52
N ALA A 12 46.16 3.02 -25.39
CA ALA A 12 45.29 2.23 -24.53
C ALA A 12 43.86 2.30 -25.10
N ASN A 13 43.49 1.29 -25.89
CA ASN A 13 42.10 0.86 -26.01
C ASN A 13 41.65 0.38 -24.62
N ALA A 14 41.30 1.33 -23.75
CA ALA A 14 40.58 1.03 -22.55
C ALA A 14 39.15 0.69 -22.97
N ALA A 15 38.87 -0.61 -23.07
CA ALA A 15 37.50 -1.11 -23.04
C ALA A 15 36.83 -0.51 -21.79
N VAL A 16 35.87 0.38 -22.03
CA VAL A 16 34.99 0.90 -20.98
C VAL A 16 34.37 -0.34 -20.32
N PRO A 17 34.49 -0.51 -18.99
CA PRO A 17 33.81 -1.60 -18.32
C PRO A 17 32.32 -1.46 -18.61
N ALA A 18 31.72 -2.53 -19.14
CA ALA A 18 30.28 -2.62 -19.33
C ALA A 18 29.58 -2.13 -18.07
N GLY A 19 28.73 -1.12 -18.23
CA GLY A 19 28.04 -0.43 -17.14
C GLY A 19 27.43 -1.41 -16.15
N THR A 20 27.44 -1.01 -14.89
CA THR A 20 26.69 -1.60 -13.78
C THR A 20 25.37 -2.19 -14.27
N GLY A 21 25.24 -3.52 -14.25
CA GLY A 21 24.07 -4.23 -14.76
C GLY A 21 22.79 -3.63 -14.20
N HIS A 22 21.95 -3.06 -15.06
CA HIS A 22 20.60 -2.65 -14.69
C HIS A 22 19.88 -3.92 -14.19
N LYS A 23 19.54 -3.96 -12.89
CA LYS A 23 18.71 -5.05 -12.34
C LYS A 23 17.39 -5.06 -13.12
N SER A 24 17.22 -6.01 -14.02
CA SER A 24 16.03 -6.08 -14.88
C SER A 24 14.87 -6.72 -14.13
N VAL A 25 13.66 -6.28 -14.46
CA VAL A 25 12.41 -6.92 -13.99
C VAL A 25 12.06 -8.09 -14.91
N PRO A 26 11.32 -9.11 -14.43
CA PRO A 26 10.94 -10.24 -15.27
C PRO A 26 10.09 -9.79 -16.46
N LYS A 27 10.33 -10.39 -17.63
CA LYS A 27 9.42 -10.27 -18.77
C LYS A 27 8.16 -11.10 -18.51
N VAL A 28 7.00 -10.51 -18.78
CA VAL A 28 5.68 -11.14 -18.60
C VAL A 28 4.91 -11.09 -19.93
N SER A 29 4.04 -12.07 -20.16
CA SER A 29 3.32 -12.23 -21.44
C SER A 29 1.96 -11.51 -21.48
N CYS A 30 1.49 -10.99 -20.34
CA CYS A 30 0.20 -10.33 -20.20
C CYS A 30 0.24 -9.25 -19.11
N GLY A 31 -0.75 -8.35 -19.14
CA GLY A 31 -0.90 -7.20 -18.26
C GLY A 31 -1.49 -7.59 -16.91
N TRP A 32 -1.05 -6.89 -15.86
CA TRP A 32 -1.47 -7.13 -14.48
C TRP A 32 -1.26 -8.58 -14.00
N PRO A 33 -0.04 -9.15 -14.11
CA PRO A 33 0.27 -10.55 -13.79
C PRO A 33 0.39 -10.87 -12.29
N ALA A 34 0.23 -9.89 -11.39
CA ALA A 34 0.27 -10.15 -9.96
C ALA A 34 -0.88 -9.42 -9.25
N VAL A 35 -1.71 -10.21 -8.56
CA VAL A 35 -2.80 -9.71 -7.72
C VAL A 35 -2.43 -9.94 -6.27
N VAL A 36 -2.21 -8.84 -5.55
CA VAL A 36 -1.86 -8.82 -4.14
C VAL A 36 -3.13 -8.59 -3.34
N ASN A 37 -3.43 -9.52 -2.45
CA ASN A 37 -4.42 -9.44 -1.36
C ASN A 37 -4.25 -10.72 -0.51
N PRO A 38 -4.88 -10.80 0.68
CA PRO A 38 -4.71 -11.96 1.57
C PRO A 38 -5.09 -13.32 0.95
N ASN A 39 -6.00 -13.32 -0.03
CA ASN A 39 -6.52 -14.54 -0.68
C ASN A 39 -5.75 -14.93 -1.95
N ARG A 40 -4.79 -14.11 -2.38
CA ARG A 40 -3.98 -14.33 -3.59
C ARG A 40 -2.51 -14.26 -3.21
N LEU A 41 -1.81 -13.19 -3.56
CA LEU A 41 -0.44 -12.98 -3.12
C LEU A 41 -0.43 -12.21 -1.80
N ASN A 42 -0.34 -12.93 -0.69
CA ASN A 42 -0.30 -12.34 0.65
C ASN A 42 1.14 -11.99 1.05
N PHE A 43 1.60 -10.80 0.71
CA PHE A 43 2.96 -10.33 1.01
C PHE A 43 3.01 -8.81 1.21
N ALA A 44 4.05 -8.33 1.92
CA ALA A 44 4.32 -6.92 2.18
C ALA A 44 3.17 -6.18 2.91
N PHE A 45 2.57 -6.82 3.92
CA PHE A 45 1.53 -6.26 4.77
C PHE A 45 0.28 -5.76 3.99
N PRO A 46 -0.33 -6.61 3.15
CA PRO A 46 -1.46 -6.17 2.34
C PRO A 46 -2.66 -5.83 3.23
N GLU A 47 -3.38 -4.77 2.89
CA GLU A 47 -4.67 -4.45 3.51
C GLU A 47 -5.73 -5.46 3.05
N THR A 48 -6.57 -5.97 3.97
CA THR A 48 -7.60 -6.96 3.62
C THR A 48 -8.78 -6.35 2.87
N ASN A 49 -8.99 -5.03 3.01
CA ASN A 49 -10.01 -4.26 2.31
C ASN A 49 -9.50 -3.58 1.02
N ALA A 50 -8.36 -4.03 0.48
CA ALA A 50 -7.79 -3.51 -0.75
C ALA A 50 -7.28 -4.64 -1.66
N THR A 51 -7.26 -4.38 -2.96
CA THR A 51 -6.58 -5.24 -3.94
C THR A 51 -5.59 -4.41 -4.77
N TYR A 52 -4.44 -5.01 -5.05
CA TYR A 52 -3.36 -4.38 -5.79
C TYR A 52 -3.03 -5.22 -7.02
N TRP A 53 -2.99 -4.60 -8.20
CA TRP A 53 -2.52 -5.21 -9.43
C TRP A 53 -1.15 -4.64 -9.77
N VAL A 54 -0.13 -5.49 -9.85
CA VAL A 54 1.25 -5.09 -10.12
C VAL A 54 1.66 -5.55 -11.51
N MET A 55 2.23 -4.63 -12.29
CA MET A 55 2.73 -4.87 -13.63
C MET A 55 4.20 -4.40 -13.74
N PRO A 56 5.16 -5.29 -14.06
CA PRO A 56 6.52 -4.88 -14.38
C PRO A 56 6.55 -4.23 -15.77
N TYR A 57 7.45 -3.27 -15.98
CA TYR A 57 7.70 -2.70 -17.29
C TYR A 57 9.20 -2.50 -17.52
N GLN A 58 9.55 -2.41 -18.80
CA GLN A 58 10.84 -1.95 -19.30
C GLN A 58 10.58 -0.99 -20.45
N LEU A 59 11.09 0.23 -20.35
CA LEU A 59 10.89 1.31 -21.32
C LEU A 59 12.25 1.73 -21.87
N ALA A 60 12.39 1.71 -23.20
CA ALA A 60 13.51 2.32 -23.89
C ALA A 60 13.38 3.86 -23.88
N GLU A 61 14.38 4.54 -24.43
CA GLU A 61 14.31 5.98 -24.61
C GLU A 61 13.15 6.37 -25.53
N GLY A 62 12.30 7.29 -25.06
CA GLY A 62 11.11 7.74 -25.79
C GLY A 62 9.87 6.83 -25.66
N ASP A 63 10.00 5.63 -25.09
CA ASP A 63 8.86 4.74 -24.85
C ASP A 63 7.95 5.28 -23.74
N ARG A 64 6.66 4.94 -23.85
CA ARG A 64 5.64 5.32 -22.88
C ARG A 64 4.70 4.15 -22.60
N LEU A 65 4.54 3.79 -21.33
CA LEU A 65 3.49 2.87 -20.92
C LEU A 65 2.19 3.65 -20.74
N VAL A 66 1.18 3.32 -21.52
CA VAL A 66 -0.16 3.92 -21.50
C VAL A 66 -1.11 3.03 -20.72
N VAL A 67 -1.88 3.65 -19.82
CA VAL A 67 -2.89 3.02 -18.97
C VAL A 67 -4.23 3.68 -19.27
N GLU A 68 -5.14 2.95 -19.90
CA GLU A 68 -6.48 3.44 -20.25
C GLU A 68 -7.56 2.66 -19.51
N GLY A 69 -8.38 3.35 -18.73
CA GLY A 69 -9.32 2.69 -17.84
C GLY A 69 -10.62 3.46 -17.66
N THR A 70 -11.35 3.00 -16.67
CA THR A 70 -12.56 3.64 -16.14
C THR A 70 -12.36 3.81 -14.64
N TYR A 71 -12.81 4.93 -14.07
CA TYR A 71 -12.80 5.12 -12.62
C TYR A 71 -13.64 4.02 -11.94
N PRO A 72 -13.09 3.22 -11.02
CA PRO A 72 -13.82 2.15 -10.36
C PRO A 72 -14.79 2.72 -9.32
N SER A 73 -15.88 1.99 -9.05
CA SER A 73 -16.74 2.25 -7.90
C SER A 73 -16.06 1.76 -6.61
N ALA A 74 -15.33 2.66 -5.96
CA ALA A 74 -14.53 2.37 -4.77
C ALA A 74 -14.33 3.63 -3.92
N ARG A 75 -13.83 3.46 -2.69
CA ARG A 75 -13.49 4.60 -1.82
C ARG A 75 -12.20 5.30 -2.22
N PHE A 76 -11.24 4.54 -2.74
CA PHE A 76 -9.98 5.07 -3.20
C PHE A 76 -9.39 4.22 -4.31
N THR A 77 -8.81 4.88 -5.32
CA THR A 77 -7.94 4.24 -6.31
C THR A 77 -6.68 5.05 -6.58
N SER A 78 -5.61 4.39 -7.02
CA SER A 78 -4.37 5.07 -7.40
C SER A 78 -3.56 4.27 -8.39
N LEU A 79 -2.74 4.96 -9.17
CA LEU A 79 -1.62 4.41 -9.93
C LEU A 79 -0.30 4.90 -9.33
N THR A 80 0.66 4.01 -9.15
CA THR A 80 1.99 4.36 -8.62
C THR A 80 3.07 3.62 -9.39
N THR A 81 4.09 4.34 -9.84
CA THR A 81 5.32 3.76 -10.42
C THR A 81 6.34 3.49 -9.33
N TYR A 82 7.12 2.42 -9.51
CA TYR A 82 8.16 1.97 -8.59
C TYR A 82 9.42 1.64 -9.36
N ASP A 83 10.57 1.83 -8.72
CA ASP A 83 11.85 1.36 -9.23
C ASP A 83 11.98 -0.17 -9.12
N THR A 84 13.12 -0.69 -9.53
CA THR A 84 13.41 -2.14 -9.52
C THR A 84 13.60 -2.73 -8.13
N THR A 85 13.57 -1.90 -7.08
CA THR A 85 13.60 -2.30 -5.66
C THR A 85 12.22 -2.26 -5.01
N GLY A 86 11.19 -1.79 -5.71
CA GLY A 86 9.85 -1.58 -5.15
C GLY A 86 9.73 -0.30 -4.33
N SER A 87 10.63 0.67 -4.54
CA SER A 87 10.54 2.02 -3.95
C SER A 87 9.73 2.94 -4.87
N PRO A 88 8.81 3.77 -4.33
CA PRO A 88 7.92 4.59 -5.15
C PRO A 88 8.71 5.69 -5.89
N ILE A 89 8.36 5.92 -7.15
CA ILE A 89 8.92 6.98 -8.01
C ILE A 89 7.91 8.12 -8.11
N ASP A 90 6.70 7.83 -8.57
CA ASP A 90 5.64 8.83 -8.80
C ASP A 90 4.25 8.21 -8.60
N SER A 91 3.23 9.02 -8.36
CA SER A 91 1.87 8.54 -8.11
C SER A 91 0.77 9.53 -8.48
N LEU A 92 -0.38 8.98 -8.88
CA LEU A 92 -1.64 9.69 -9.04
C LEU A 92 -2.73 8.96 -8.24
N ASP A 93 -3.40 9.67 -7.34
CA ASP A 93 -4.62 9.24 -6.67
C ASP A 93 -5.84 9.63 -7.50
N ASP A 94 -6.96 8.98 -7.19
CA ASP A 94 -8.23 9.07 -7.89
C ASP A 94 -8.64 10.49 -8.31
N LYS A 95 -8.65 11.45 -7.37
CA LYS A 95 -9.02 12.86 -7.62
C LYS A 95 -8.03 13.61 -8.51
N SER A 96 -6.77 13.17 -8.55
CA SER A 96 -5.69 13.83 -9.29
C SER A 96 -5.57 13.33 -10.74
N ILE A 97 -6.20 12.20 -11.06
CA ILE A 97 -6.30 11.73 -12.44
C ILE A 97 -7.37 12.57 -13.15
N ALA A 98 -6.96 13.32 -14.18
CA ALA A 98 -7.88 14.03 -15.04
C ALA A 98 -8.68 13.05 -15.92
N PRO A 99 -9.99 13.26 -16.12
CA PRO A 99 -10.79 12.40 -16.98
C PRO A 99 -10.40 12.60 -18.45
N SER A 100 -10.61 11.59 -19.27
CA SER A 100 -10.51 11.70 -20.73
C SER A 100 -11.55 12.69 -21.27
N ALA A 101 -11.34 13.20 -22.48
CA ALA A 101 -12.29 14.11 -23.12
C ALA A 101 -13.71 13.51 -23.16
N GLY A 102 -14.71 14.30 -22.75
CA GLY A 102 -16.10 13.87 -22.65
C GLY A 102 -16.43 13.03 -21.41
N SER A 103 -15.45 12.69 -20.57
CA SER A 103 -15.65 12.00 -19.30
C SER A 103 -15.61 12.95 -18.09
N LYS A 104 -16.08 12.45 -16.94
CA LYS A 104 -16.05 13.10 -15.63
C LYS A 104 -15.34 12.21 -14.62
N ASN A 105 -14.70 12.83 -13.63
CA ASN A 105 -14.06 12.11 -12.53
C ASN A 105 -14.99 12.08 -11.30
N PRO A 106 -15.58 10.93 -10.93
CA PRO A 106 -16.48 10.81 -9.78
C PRO A 106 -15.79 11.03 -8.42
N PHE A 107 -14.46 10.96 -8.37
CA PHE A 107 -13.67 11.23 -7.16
C PHE A 107 -13.35 12.72 -6.95
N ALA A 108 -13.65 13.56 -7.95
CA ALA A 108 -13.40 15.00 -7.91
C ALA A 108 -14.68 15.83 -8.14
N GLN A 109 -15.76 15.23 -8.67
CA GLN A 109 -16.98 15.93 -9.08
C GLN A 109 -18.23 15.21 -8.58
N ALA A 110 -19.06 15.91 -7.77
CA ALA A 110 -20.28 15.33 -7.19
C ALA A 110 -21.36 14.99 -8.24
N ASN A 111 -21.37 15.69 -9.38
CA ASN A 111 -22.32 15.51 -10.47
C ASN A 111 -21.72 14.72 -11.65
N ALA A 112 -20.79 13.80 -11.36
CA ALA A 112 -20.17 12.93 -12.36
C ALA A 112 -21.14 11.91 -12.98
N GLY A 113 -22.29 11.65 -12.36
CA GLY A 113 -23.20 10.57 -12.76
C GLY A 113 -22.66 9.20 -12.39
N THR A 114 -23.31 8.13 -12.84
CA THR A 114 -22.95 6.73 -12.52
C THR A 114 -22.62 5.88 -13.74
N ASP A 115 -22.71 6.44 -14.96
CA ASP A 115 -22.44 5.73 -16.20
C ASP A 115 -20.92 5.52 -16.40
N PRO A 116 -20.42 4.28 -16.36
CA PRO A 116 -19.00 3.99 -16.52
C PRO A 116 -18.45 4.44 -17.89
N ALA A 117 -19.29 4.54 -18.92
CA ALA A 117 -18.87 5.05 -20.23
C ALA A 117 -18.45 6.53 -20.19
N GLN A 118 -18.94 7.28 -19.20
CA GLN A 118 -18.62 8.69 -18.98
C GLN A 118 -17.49 8.88 -17.96
N HIS A 119 -16.84 7.82 -17.48
CA HIS A 119 -15.83 7.88 -16.43
C HIS A 119 -14.47 7.34 -16.91
N ARG A 120 -14.09 7.66 -18.15
CA ARG A 120 -12.82 7.19 -18.72
C ARG A 120 -11.64 8.05 -18.30
N TYR A 121 -10.48 7.45 -18.20
CA TYR A 121 -9.21 8.16 -18.01
C TYR A 121 -8.09 7.53 -18.83
N ARG A 122 -7.03 8.32 -19.05
CA ARG A 122 -5.77 7.90 -19.66
C ARG A 122 -4.60 8.45 -18.86
N VAL A 123 -3.72 7.57 -18.40
CA VAL A 123 -2.48 7.89 -17.68
C VAL A 123 -1.28 7.35 -18.46
N THR A 124 -0.17 8.08 -18.44
CA THR A 124 1.06 7.68 -19.13
C THR A 124 2.21 7.59 -18.12
N ALA A 125 2.87 6.45 -18.01
CA ALA A 125 4.16 6.34 -17.34
C ALA A 125 5.27 6.52 -18.39
N GLN A 126 6.12 7.53 -18.20
CA GLN A 126 7.11 7.97 -19.19
C GLN A 126 8.51 8.07 -18.57
N SER A 127 9.53 7.64 -19.31
CA SER A 127 10.94 7.86 -18.93
C SER A 127 11.41 9.27 -19.31
N GLY A 128 12.48 9.77 -18.69
CA GLY A 128 13.03 11.09 -19.01
C GLY A 128 12.26 12.29 -18.44
N VAL A 129 11.21 12.06 -17.64
CA VAL A 129 10.41 13.12 -17.01
C VAL A 129 10.58 13.11 -15.49
N ALA A 130 10.46 14.29 -14.87
CA ALA A 130 10.45 14.42 -13.43
C ALA A 130 9.12 13.94 -12.84
N ALA A 131 9.17 13.44 -11.61
CA ALA A 131 7.98 13.11 -10.84
C ALA A 131 7.10 14.36 -10.63
N GLY A 132 5.77 14.19 -10.66
CA GLY A 132 4.84 15.30 -10.51
C GLY A 132 4.80 16.28 -11.70
N SER A 133 5.24 15.84 -12.88
CA SER A 133 5.18 16.65 -14.12
C SER A 133 3.75 17.02 -14.57
N GLY A 134 2.72 16.41 -13.98
CA GLY A 134 1.30 16.74 -14.21
C GLY A 134 0.72 16.05 -15.44
N ASN A 135 -0.46 16.52 -15.90
CA ASN A 135 -1.12 16.05 -17.13
C ASN A 135 -1.28 14.53 -17.25
N ASN A 136 -1.68 13.86 -16.16
CA ASN A 136 -1.77 12.40 -16.08
C ASN A 136 -0.47 11.66 -16.50
N THR A 137 0.69 12.29 -16.29
CA THR A 137 2.00 11.71 -16.55
C THR A 137 2.67 11.32 -15.25
N LEU A 138 3.11 10.07 -15.16
CA LEU A 138 3.92 9.53 -14.09
C LEU A 138 5.36 9.37 -14.56
N ALA A 139 6.33 9.78 -13.76
CA ALA A 139 7.72 9.39 -14.00
C ALA A 139 7.86 7.87 -13.86
N ALA A 140 8.35 7.20 -14.92
CA ALA A 140 8.60 5.77 -14.93
C ALA A 140 9.98 5.39 -14.38
N THR A 141 10.88 6.37 -14.24
CA THR A 141 12.27 6.18 -13.82
C THR A 141 12.65 7.20 -12.76
N ALA A 142 13.54 6.81 -11.85
CA ALA A 142 14.12 7.74 -10.88
C ALA A 142 15.08 8.72 -11.57
N ASN A 143 15.22 9.92 -11.00
CA ASN A 143 16.15 10.97 -11.47
C ASN A 143 15.98 11.32 -12.96
N SER A 144 14.77 11.19 -13.50
CA SER A 144 14.46 11.48 -14.91
C SER A 144 15.34 10.71 -15.90
N ALA A 145 15.74 9.47 -15.59
CA ALA A 145 16.54 8.66 -16.50
C ALA A 145 15.76 8.39 -17.80
N ALA A 146 16.41 8.54 -18.96
CA ALA A 146 15.77 8.44 -20.28
C ALA A 146 15.25 7.04 -20.61
N SER A 147 15.72 5.99 -19.95
CA SER A 147 15.24 4.62 -20.09
C SER A 147 15.35 3.88 -18.75
N GLY A 148 14.62 2.77 -18.61
CA GLY A 148 14.71 1.98 -17.40
C GLY A 148 13.60 0.95 -17.24
N SER A 149 13.65 0.26 -16.11
CA SER A 149 12.70 -0.77 -15.72
C SER A 149 12.12 -0.46 -14.35
N GLY A 150 10.91 -0.96 -14.10
CA GLY A 150 10.20 -0.72 -12.86
C GLY A 150 8.91 -1.49 -12.78
N PHE A 151 8.03 -1.06 -11.88
CA PHE A 151 6.67 -1.58 -11.74
C PHE A 151 5.67 -0.45 -11.74
N ILE A 152 4.47 -0.71 -12.23
CA ILE A 152 3.29 0.11 -11.95
C ILE A 152 2.32 -0.73 -11.12
N ALA A 153 1.72 -0.12 -10.11
CA ALA A 153 0.67 -0.74 -9.32
C ALA A 153 -0.63 0.06 -9.41
N LEU A 154 -1.72 -0.62 -9.74
CA LEU A 154 -3.08 -0.15 -9.53
C LEU A 154 -3.53 -0.61 -8.14
N ARG A 155 -4.10 0.29 -7.35
CA ARG A 155 -4.69 -0.03 -6.03
C ARG A 155 -6.15 0.33 -6.03
N ILE A 156 -7.00 -0.53 -5.50
CA ILE A 156 -8.41 -0.25 -5.24
C ILE A 156 -8.71 -0.60 -3.79
N TYR A 157 -9.23 0.37 -3.04
CA TYR A 157 -9.60 0.25 -1.63
C TYR A 157 -11.11 0.37 -1.47
N VAL A 158 -11.70 -0.55 -0.72
CA VAL A 158 -13.14 -0.60 -0.40
C VAL A 158 -13.99 -0.41 -1.68
N PRO A 159 -13.95 -1.39 -2.61
CA PRO A 159 -14.91 -1.41 -3.72
C PRO A 159 -16.33 -1.42 -3.15
N THR A 160 -17.29 -0.85 -3.87
CA THR A 160 -18.70 -0.86 -3.44
C THR A 160 -19.20 -2.29 -3.22
N GLU A 161 -18.85 -3.20 -4.13
CA GLU A 161 -19.13 -4.62 -4.00
C GLU A 161 -17.85 -5.39 -3.64
N ALA A 162 -17.78 -5.93 -2.43
CA ALA A 162 -16.59 -6.63 -1.95
C ALA A 162 -16.23 -7.89 -2.77
N SER A 163 -17.22 -8.49 -3.43
CA SER A 163 -17.03 -9.64 -4.33
C SER A 163 -16.42 -9.27 -5.67
N ASP A 164 -16.48 -7.99 -6.06
CA ASP A 164 -15.84 -7.46 -7.26
C ASP A 164 -14.72 -6.47 -6.87
N PRO A 165 -13.48 -6.95 -6.69
CA PRO A 165 -12.36 -6.10 -6.28
C PRO A 165 -12.01 -5.02 -7.31
N THR A 166 -12.48 -5.15 -8.56
CA THR A 166 -12.23 -4.16 -9.61
C THR A 166 -13.16 -2.96 -9.53
N GLY A 167 -14.19 -3.00 -8.68
CA GLY A 167 -15.14 -1.92 -8.50
C GLY A 167 -16.09 -1.75 -9.70
N GLY A 168 -16.53 -2.86 -10.31
CA GLY A 168 -17.54 -2.85 -11.37
C GLY A 168 -17.02 -2.50 -12.77
N VAL A 169 -15.70 -2.43 -12.97
CA VAL A 169 -15.08 -2.04 -14.25
C VAL A 169 -13.92 -2.95 -14.63
N PRO A 170 -13.63 -3.16 -15.92
CA PRO A 170 -12.45 -3.93 -16.33
C PRO A 170 -11.15 -3.32 -15.81
N LEU A 171 -10.13 -4.17 -15.62
CA LEU A 171 -8.77 -3.66 -15.39
C LEU A 171 -8.34 -2.75 -16.54
N PRO A 172 -7.57 -1.67 -16.27
CA PRO A 172 -7.14 -0.75 -17.31
C PRO A 172 -6.35 -1.48 -18.40
N ALA A 173 -6.65 -1.15 -19.65
CA ALA A 173 -5.88 -1.61 -20.79
C ALA A 173 -4.48 -1.00 -20.76
N LEU A 174 -3.49 -1.82 -21.13
CA LEU A 174 -2.08 -1.44 -21.14
C LEU A 174 -1.54 -1.48 -22.56
N SER A 175 -0.75 -0.48 -22.94
CA SER A 175 0.03 -0.49 -24.19
C SER A 175 1.35 0.24 -24.04
N ILE A 176 2.35 -0.12 -24.85
CA ILE A 176 3.60 0.63 -24.98
C ILE A 176 3.52 1.43 -26.28
N GLN A 177 3.60 2.75 -26.18
CA GLN A 177 3.85 3.62 -27.33
C GLN A 177 5.36 3.78 -27.49
N HIS A 178 5.90 3.28 -28.59
CA HIS A 178 7.33 3.30 -28.87
C HIS A 178 7.76 4.63 -29.50
N GLN A 179 9.04 4.95 -29.36
CA GLN A 179 9.65 6.01 -30.16
C GLN A 179 9.43 5.75 -31.66
N GLY A 180 8.94 6.75 -32.39
CA GLY A 180 8.56 6.61 -33.81
C GLY A 180 7.09 6.25 -34.05
N GLY A 181 6.29 6.08 -33.00
CA GLY A 181 4.81 6.12 -33.07
C GLY A 181 4.11 4.76 -33.20
N SER A 182 4.84 3.64 -33.25
CA SER A 182 4.22 2.31 -33.17
C SER A 182 3.68 2.05 -31.76
N THR A 183 2.64 1.20 -31.65
CA THR A 183 2.03 0.84 -30.37
C THR A 183 1.96 -0.67 -30.21
N SER A 184 2.37 -1.19 -29.06
CA SER A 184 2.23 -2.59 -28.68
C SER A 184 1.21 -2.74 -27.55
N ASN A 185 0.08 -3.37 -27.85
CA ASN A 185 -0.96 -3.65 -26.85
C ASN A 185 -0.55 -4.83 -25.96
N ILE A 186 -0.88 -4.75 -24.67
CA ILE A 186 -0.61 -5.79 -23.69
C ILE A 186 -1.96 -6.33 -23.20
N ALA A 187 -2.30 -7.54 -23.62
CA ALA A 187 -3.55 -8.18 -23.20
C ALA A 187 -3.54 -8.45 -21.69
N THR A 188 -4.64 -8.18 -21.00
CA THR A 188 -4.79 -8.46 -19.56
C THR A 188 -4.68 -9.97 -19.29
N CYS A 189 -3.97 -10.35 -18.23
CA CYS A 189 -3.87 -11.75 -17.83
C CYS A 189 -5.24 -12.34 -17.46
N PRO A 190 -5.49 -13.64 -17.73
CA PRO A 190 -6.65 -14.33 -17.21
C PRO A 190 -6.71 -14.24 -15.68
N ALA A 191 -7.93 -14.16 -15.13
CA ALA A 191 -8.17 -14.13 -13.68
C ALA A 191 -7.98 -15.50 -13.02
N ALA A 192 -6.82 -16.13 -13.22
CA ALA A 192 -6.49 -17.47 -12.73
C ALA A 192 -5.32 -17.44 -11.74
N GLY A 193 -5.30 -18.39 -10.80
CA GLY A 193 -4.20 -18.53 -9.83
C GLY A 193 -2.82 -18.73 -10.47
N SER A 194 -2.77 -19.43 -11.60
CA SER A 194 -1.56 -19.68 -12.40
C SER A 194 -1.05 -18.46 -13.19
N ALA A 195 -1.88 -17.44 -13.38
CA ALA A 195 -1.49 -16.22 -14.09
C ALA A 195 -1.24 -15.06 -13.13
N GLN A 196 -2.09 -14.91 -12.11
CA GLN A 196 -2.15 -13.73 -11.25
C GLN A 196 -1.98 -14.04 -9.75
N GLY A 197 -1.93 -15.31 -9.36
CA GLY A 197 -1.88 -15.75 -7.96
C GLY A 197 -0.51 -16.30 -7.52
N PRO A 198 -0.46 -17.08 -6.43
CA PRO A 198 0.78 -17.64 -5.85
C PRO A 198 1.67 -18.44 -6.79
N ALA A 199 1.07 -19.08 -7.80
CA ALA A 199 1.75 -19.87 -8.84
C ALA A 199 2.01 -19.05 -10.12
N GLY A 200 1.68 -17.75 -10.13
CA GLY A 200 1.90 -16.86 -11.24
C GLY A 200 3.38 -16.58 -11.52
N PRO A 201 3.74 -16.18 -12.75
CA PRO A 201 5.13 -16.00 -13.19
C PRO A 201 5.88 -14.92 -12.41
N LEU A 202 5.16 -13.93 -11.85
CA LEU A 202 5.77 -12.82 -11.11
C LEU A 202 5.85 -13.08 -9.59
N ALA A 203 5.12 -14.08 -9.08
CA ALA A 203 4.95 -14.29 -7.64
C ALA A 203 6.25 -14.60 -6.90
N GLY A 204 7.07 -15.50 -7.46
CA GLY A 204 8.37 -15.87 -6.89
C GLY A 204 9.35 -14.69 -6.87
N PHE A 205 9.38 -13.92 -7.95
CA PHE A 205 10.23 -12.73 -8.06
C PHE A 205 9.83 -11.66 -7.02
N LEU A 206 8.54 -11.34 -6.86
CA LEU A 206 8.10 -10.34 -5.89
C LEU A 206 8.42 -10.75 -4.44
N ARG A 207 8.23 -12.02 -4.10
CA ARG A 207 8.63 -12.55 -2.78
C ARG A 207 10.13 -12.40 -2.55
N GLN A 208 10.94 -12.70 -3.57
CA GLN A 208 12.39 -12.55 -3.48
C GLN A 208 12.81 -11.07 -3.42
N LEU A 209 12.17 -10.19 -4.18
CA LEU A 209 12.43 -8.75 -4.15
C LEU A 209 12.15 -8.18 -2.76
N VAL A 210 11.03 -8.56 -2.13
CA VAL A 210 10.74 -8.19 -0.75
C VAL A 210 11.77 -8.76 0.20
N LYS A 211 12.15 -10.04 0.07
CA LYS A 211 13.21 -10.64 0.89
C LYS A 211 14.56 -9.92 0.76
N SER A 212 14.89 -9.41 -0.43
CA SER A 212 16.17 -8.76 -0.72
C SER A 212 16.22 -7.27 -0.39
N ASN A 213 15.09 -6.57 -0.38
CA ASN A 213 15.04 -5.11 -0.17
C ASN A 213 14.32 -4.69 1.10
N ALA A 214 13.52 -5.59 1.70
CA ALA A 214 13.11 -5.41 3.09
C ALA A 214 14.34 -5.54 4.00
N PRO A 215 14.40 -4.80 5.12
CA PRO A 215 15.56 -4.82 6.00
C PRO A 215 15.87 -6.26 6.48
N PRO A 216 17.15 -6.70 6.48
CA PRO A 216 17.52 -8.01 6.96
C PRO A 216 17.22 -8.11 8.46
N GLY A 217 16.15 -8.83 8.81
CA GLY A 217 15.68 -8.98 10.20
C GLY A 217 14.27 -8.46 10.50
N GLY A 218 13.52 -7.91 9.55
CA GLY A 218 12.15 -7.43 9.80
C GLY A 218 11.90 -6.02 9.27
N PHE A 219 10.64 -5.59 9.32
CA PHE A 219 10.29 -4.18 9.34
C PHE A 219 11.16 -3.48 10.42
N GLU A 220 12.10 -2.61 10.03
CA GLU A 220 13.07 -2.01 10.96
C GLU A 220 12.33 -1.12 11.96
N GLY A 221 12.09 -1.67 13.16
CA GLY A 221 11.67 -1.00 14.39
C GLY A 221 10.39 -0.17 14.32
N CYS A 222 9.42 -0.56 15.14
CA CYS A 222 8.36 0.35 15.61
C CYS A 222 8.92 1.26 16.70
N GLY A 223 9.90 2.10 16.34
CA GLY A 223 10.65 2.90 17.32
C GLY A 223 11.27 2.01 18.41
N LYS A 224 10.93 2.28 19.67
CA LYS A 224 11.38 1.52 20.86
C LYS A 224 10.42 0.41 21.28
N SER A 225 9.33 0.19 20.54
CA SER A 225 8.31 -0.79 20.91
C SER A 225 8.84 -2.22 20.84
N THR A 226 8.47 -3.01 21.85
CA THR A 226 8.78 -4.45 21.91
C THR A 226 7.49 -5.25 22.11
N PRO A 227 7.48 -6.57 21.82
CA PRO A 227 6.31 -7.40 22.11
C PRO A 227 5.88 -7.38 23.58
N SER A 228 6.81 -7.20 24.54
CA SER A 228 6.53 -7.15 25.97
C SER A 228 6.09 -5.77 26.48
N ALA A 229 6.46 -4.70 25.77
CA ALA A 229 6.06 -3.33 26.07
C ALA A 229 5.61 -2.65 24.76
N PRO A 230 4.45 -3.04 24.22
CA PRO A 230 3.98 -2.56 22.93
C PRO A 230 3.55 -1.10 23.03
N VAL A 231 4.01 -0.28 22.08
CA VAL A 231 3.58 1.11 21.88
C VAL A 231 3.57 1.38 20.37
N PHE A 232 2.57 2.14 19.90
CA PHE A 232 2.52 2.47 18.49
C PHE A 232 3.54 3.54 18.12
N ALA A 233 4.34 3.26 17.10
CA ALA A 233 5.39 4.16 16.66
C ALA A 233 5.44 4.28 15.13
N VAL A 234 5.98 5.40 14.64
CA VAL A 234 6.29 5.55 13.21
C VAL A 234 7.42 4.56 12.87
N PRO A 235 7.27 3.75 11.80
CA PRO A 235 8.29 2.79 11.43
C PRO A 235 9.55 3.47 10.89
N ASN A 236 10.73 2.95 11.23
CA ASN A 236 12.00 3.59 10.84
C ASN A 236 12.24 3.52 9.32
N LYS A 237 11.75 2.47 8.65
CA LYS A 237 11.87 2.29 7.20
C LYS A 237 10.69 1.52 6.60
N ALA A 238 10.10 2.06 5.53
CA ALA A 238 9.00 1.44 4.77
C ALA A 238 9.35 1.14 3.29
N GLY A 239 10.59 1.40 2.87
CA GLY A 239 11.05 1.16 1.49
C GLY A 239 11.17 -0.34 1.18
N GLY A 240 11.02 -0.70 -0.10
CA GLY A 240 11.14 -2.10 -0.58
C GLY A 240 9.88 -2.96 -0.41
N LEU A 241 8.76 -2.37 0.04
CA LEU A 241 7.50 -3.06 0.32
C LEU A 241 6.34 -2.54 -0.56
N PHE A 242 6.63 -1.89 -1.69
CA PHE A 242 5.63 -1.22 -2.53
C PHE A 242 4.67 -0.31 -1.73
N PRO A 243 5.20 0.61 -0.89
CA PRO A 243 4.36 1.45 -0.06
C PRO A 243 3.40 2.27 -0.93
N ASN A 244 2.17 2.44 -0.46
CA ASN A 244 1.23 3.42 -1.00
C ASN A 244 1.66 4.83 -0.53
N PRO A 245 2.02 5.77 -1.43
CA PRO A 245 2.45 7.13 -1.04
C PRO A 245 1.39 7.93 -0.26
N TYR A 246 0.11 7.56 -0.40
CA TYR A 246 -1.02 8.24 0.25
C TYR A 246 -1.32 7.75 1.68
N ASN A 247 -0.62 6.69 2.13
CA ASN A 247 -0.74 6.15 3.47
C ASN A 247 0.43 6.58 4.36
N LYS A 248 0.13 6.79 5.65
CA LYS A 248 1.10 6.78 6.73
C LYS A 248 0.68 5.81 7.82
N TYR A 249 1.67 5.31 8.56
CA TYR A 249 1.53 4.15 9.41
C TYR A 249 2.11 4.41 10.79
N LEU A 250 1.42 3.89 11.80
CA LEU A 250 2.04 3.47 13.06
C LEU A 250 2.11 1.95 13.09
N CYS A 251 3.06 1.41 13.84
CA CYS A 251 3.18 -0.02 14.04
C CYS A 251 3.51 -0.35 15.50
N THR A 252 3.19 -1.57 15.92
CA THR A 252 3.70 -2.16 17.17
C THR A 252 3.81 -3.68 17.01
N PRO A 253 4.95 -4.30 17.39
CA PRO A 253 5.01 -5.75 17.48
C PRO A 253 4.23 -6.24 18.70
N ILE A 254 3.68 -7.44 18.61
CA ILE A 254 2.98 -8.14 19.70
C ILE A 254 3.36 -9.62 19.70
N ALA A 255 3.42 -10.26 20.86
CA ALA A 255 3.74 -11.69 20.99
C ALA A 255 2.56 -12.44 21.60
N TYR A 256 2.29 -13.64 21.09
CA TYR A 256 1.19 -14.46 21.54
C TYR A 256 1.50 -15.14 22.87
N GLU A 257 0.56 -15.10 23.80
CA GLU A 257 0.51 -15.97 24.97
C GLU A 257 -0.93 -16.45 25.18
N PRO A 258 -1.15 -17.75 25.50
CA PRO A 258 -2.49 -18.26 25.79
C PRO A 258 -3.20 -17.47 26.89
N GLY A 259 -4.48 -17.15 26.69
CA GLY A 259 -5.30 -16.38 27.64
C GLY A 259 -4.98 -14.87 27.72
N ARG A 260 -3.98 -14.38 26.98
CA ARG A 260 -3.63 -12.95 26.89
C ARG A 260 -4.15 -12.35 25.58
N ILE A 261 -4.80 -11.21 25.69
CA ILE A 261 -5.34 -10.43 24.56
C ILE A 261 -4.66 -9.07 24.49
N ALA A 262 -4.51 -8.51 23.29
CA ALA A 262 -4.16 -7.10 23.12
C ALA A 262 -5.43 -6.27 22.95
N VAL A 263 -5.55 -5.21 23.75
CA VAL A 263 -6.67 -4.26 23.72
C VAL A 263 -6.14 -2.93 23.19
N ILE A 264 -6.73 -2.43 22.10
CA ILE A 264 -6.32 -1.19 21.46
C ILE A 264 -7.47 -0.19 21.52
N ARG A 265 -7.22 1.02 22.00
CA ARG A 265 -8.25 2.07 22.19
C ARG A 265 -7.77 3.42 21.66
N GLY A 266 -8.71 4.21 21.17
CA GLY A 266 -8.48 5.59 20.73
C GLY A 266 -9.72 6.19 20.08
N LYS A 267 -9.62 7.47 19.72
CA LYS A 267 -10.70 8.19 19.03
C LYS A 267 -10.70 7.86 17.56
N ALA A 268 -11.87 7.52 17.03
CA ALA A 268 -12.06 7.26 15.61
C ALA A 268 -12.08 8.58 14.81
N PRO A 269 -11.20 8.75 13.81
CA PRO A 269 -11.37 9.79 12.82
C PRO A 269 -12.64 9.54 11.99
N THR A 270 -13.34 10.60 11.61
CA THR A 270 -14.44 10.52 10.64
C THR A 270 -13.93 10.14 9.24
N PHE A 271 -14.76 9.46 8.46
CA PHE A 271 -14.45 8.95 7.13
C PHE A 271 -15.71 8.94 6.24
N PRO A 272 -15.58 8.98 4.89
CA PRO A 272 -16.73 8.89 4.01
C PRO A 272 -17.19 7.43 3.94
N ASN A 273 -18.32 7.10 4.54
CA ASN A 273 -18.84 5.73 4.58
C ASN A 273 -19.46 5.32 3.23
N THR A 274 -18.60 4.97 2.27
CA THR A 274 -19.02 4.57 0.91
C THR A 274 -19.83 3.28 0.87
N SER A 275 -19.68 2.39 1.85
CA SER A 275 -20.52 1.19 1.99
C SER A 275 -21.97 1.51 2.37
N GLU A 276 -22.22 2.71 2.89
CA GLU A 276 -23.57 3.24 3.16
C GLU A 276 -23.97 4.33 2.15
N GLY A 277 -23.29 4.39 1.00
CA GLY A 277 -23.63 5.30 -0.09
C GLY A 277 -23.13 6.74 0.07
N GLN A 278 -22.33 7.06 1.10
CA GLN A 278 -21.72 8.39 1.19
C GLN A 278 -20.70 8.60 0.06
N SER A 279 -20.67 9.82 -0.49
CA SER A 279 -19.67 10.21 -1.48
C SER A 279 -18.27 10.30 -0.85
N VAL A 280 -17.24 9.92 -1.60
CA VAL A 280 -15.82 10.15 -1.27
C VAL A 280 -15.44 11.64 -1.16
N LEU A 281 -16.33 12.53 -1.62
CA LEU A 281 -16.22 13.99 -1.50
C LEU A 281 -16.79 14.54 -0.19
N THR A 282 -17.43 13.70 0.62
CA THR A 282 -17.93 14.08 1.94
C THR A 282 -16.77 14.60 2.78
N LYS A 283 -16.93 15.76 3.42
CA LYS A 283 -15.90 16.34 4.29
C LYS A 283 -15.74 15.49 5.55
N THR A 284 -14.60 14.84 5.66
CA THR A 284 -14.25 13.95 6.78
C THR A 284 -12.77 14.09 7.10
N GLN A 285 -12.36 13.65 8.28
CA GLN A 285 -10.99 13.82 8.76
C GLN A 285 -9.98 12.99 7.96
N LEU A 286 -10.34 11.78 7.57
CA LEU A 286 -9.53 10.90 6.72
C LEU A 286 -10.37 10.36 5.56
N ARG A 287 -9.74 9.97 4.45
CA ARG A 287 -10.41 9.16 3.41
C ARG A 287 -10.59 7.71 3.85
N TYR A 288 -9.63 7.19 4.59
CA TYR A 288 -9.62 5.81 5.07
C TYR A 288 -8.69 5.65 6.27
N TRP A 289 -9.05 4.79 7.21
CA TRP A 289 -8.14 4.27 8.22
C TRP A 289 -8.44 2.80 8.57
N SER A 290 -7.43 2.08 9.05
CA SER A 290 -7.57 0.68 9.49
C SER A 290 -6.54 0.27 10.53
N LEU A 291 -6.86 -0.79 11.27
CA LEU A 291 -5.91 -1.55 12.07
C LEU A 291 -5.79 -2.97 11.47
N CYS A 292 -4.57 -3.37 11.13
CA CYS A 292 -4.27 -4.72 10.65
C CYS A 292 -3.40 -5.48 11.63
N GLN A 293 -3.69 -6.75 11.83
CA GLN A 293 -2.77 -7.73 12.37
C GLN A 293 -2.06 -8.46 11.22
N ASN A 294 -0.74 -8.55 11.31
CA ASN A 294 0.12 -9.16 10.31
C ASN A 294 1.13 -10.11 10.97
N GLN A 295 1.70 -11.01 10.19
CA GLN A 295 2.82 -11.84 10.66
C GLN A 295 4.13 -11.07 10.51
N TRP A 296 4.89 -10.96 11.60
CA TRP A 296 6.22 -10.33 11.58
C TRP A 296 7.31 -11.28 11.04
N ARG A 297 7.01 -11.97 9.94
CA ARG A 297 7.90 -12.91 9.25
C ARG A 297 7.78 -12.72 7.75
N LEU A 298 8.90 -12.77 7.03
CA LEU A 298 8.90 -12.71 5.56
C LEU A 298 7.99 -13.80 4.95
N PRO A 299 7.18 -13.49 3.93
CA PRO A 299 7.17 -12.24 3.17
C PRO A 299 6.18 -11.19 3.69
N TYR A 300 5.90 -11.18 5.00
CA TYR A 300 4.99 -10.28 5.72
C TYR A 300 3.51 -10.42 5.30
N PRO A 301 2.91 -11.62 5.44
CA PRO A 301 1.50 -11.79 5.18
C PRO A 301 0.63 -11.07 6.22
N SER A 302 -0.51 -10.56 5.79
CA SER A 302 -1.57 -10.04 6.66
C SER A 302 -2.45 -11.18 7.15
N SER A 303 -2.86 -11.12 8.42
CA SER A 303 -3.77 -12.09 9.04
C SER A 303 -5.21 -11.60 9.01
N SER A 304 -5.44 -10.36 9.43
CA SER A 304 -6.78 -9.78 9.55
C SER A 304 -6.68 -8.26 9.69
N CYS A 305 -7.66 -7.52 9.19
CA CYS A 305 -7.77 -6.09 9.42
C CYS A 305 -9.22 -5.70 9.74
N ALA A 306 -9.38 -4.61 10.47
CA ALA A 306 -10.63 -3.88 10.58
C ALA A 306 -10.42 -2.47 10.00
N ALA A 307 -11.19 -2.14 8.96
CA ALA A 307 -11.30 -0.79 8.44
C ALA A 307 -12.25 0.06 9.29
N ASP A 308 -12.18 1.37 9.09
CA ASP A 308 -13.04 2.37 9.72
C ASP A 308 -14.55 2.00 9.74
N TYR A 309 -15.11 1.56 8.62
CA TYR A 309 -16.51 1.18 8.43
C TYR A 309 -16.86 -0.19 9.04
N GLN A 310 -15.85 -0.98 9.38
CA GLN A 310 -15.99 -2.25 10.09
C GLN A 310 -15.81 -2.09 11.60
N THR A 311 -15.44 -0.88 12.07
CA THR A 311 -15.07 -0.63 13.45
C THR A 311 -16.28 -0.18 14.25
N ALA A 312 -16.67 -0.99 15.24
CA ALA A 312 -17.70 -0.63 16.20
C ALA A 312 -17.20 0.48 17.14
N LEU A 313 -18.06 1.48 17.37
CA LEU A 313 -17.74 2.66 18.17
C LEU A 313 -18.67 2.82 19.38
N LYS A 314 -18.12 3.33 20.48
CA LYS A 314 -18.86 3.84 21.64
C LYS A 314 -18.45 5.30 21.84
N ASP A 315 -19.39 6.22 21.69
CA ASP A 315 -19.16 7.66 21.88
C ASP A 315 -17.97 8.22 21.06
N GLY A 316 -17.80 7.72 19.83
CA GLY A 316 -16.70 8.11 18.93
C GLY A 316 -15.33 7.48 19.24
N GLN A 317 -15.25 6.59 20.22
CA GLN A 317 -14.06 5.81 20.57
C GLN A 317 -14.16 4.40 19.99
N TYR A 318 -13.05 3.86 19.50
CA TYR A 318 -12.94 2.45 19.14
C TYR A 318 -12.31 1.64 20.28
N THR A 319 -12.71 0.37 20.37
CA THR A 319 -12.01 -0.66 21.16
C THR A 319 -11.79 -1.86 20.26
N TYR A 320 -10.54 -2.20 19.99
CA TYR A 320 -10.15 -3.43 19.33
C TYR A 320 -9.68 -4.47 20.35
N VAL A 321 -10.02 -5.73 20.09
CA VAL A 321 -9.43 -6.89 20.77
C VAL A 321 -8.73 -7.75 19.73
N VAL A 322 -7.43 -7.95 19.90
CA VAL A 322 -6.63 -8.85 19.05
C VAL A 322 -6.31 -10.11 19.85
N SER A 323 -6.77 -11.25 19.37
CA SER A 323 -6.57 -12.55 20.03
C SER A 323 -6.73 -13.70 19.04
N THR A 324 -6.40 -14.91 19.47
CA THR A 324 -6.84 -16.13 18.78
C THR A 324 -8.37 -16.28 18.91
N PRO A 325 -9.02 -17.10 18.06
CA PRO A 325 -10.42 -17.46 18.25
C PRO A 325 -10.71 -18.10 19.62
N GLN A 326 -9.75 -18.87 20.16
CA GLN A 326 -9.86 -19.56 21.44
C GLN A 326 -9.82 -18.60 22.62
N ASP A 327 -9.00 -17.55 22.54
CA ASP A 327 -8.84 -16.55 23.61
C ASP A 327 -9.77 -15.34 23.44
N ARG A 328 -10.63 -15.33 22.41
CA ARG A 328 -11.56 -14.23 22.14
C ARG A 328 -12.56 -14.10 23.31
N PRO A 329 -12.61 -12.96 24.02
CA PRO A 329 -13.64 -12.72 25.02
C PRO A 329 -15.04 -12.83 24.41
N ALA A 330 -15.96 -13.52 25.08
CA ALA A 330 -17.34 -13.69 24.61
C ALA A 330 -18.07 -12.36 24.38
N ASN A 331 -17.70 -11.32 25.15
CA ASN A 331 -18.24 -9.96 25.03
C ASN A 331 -17.48 -9.08 24.01
N ALA A 332 -16.43 -9.56 23.34
CA ALA A 332 -15.73 -8.84 22.27
C ALA A 332 -16.51 -8.90 20.95
N THR A 333 -17.65 -8.21 20.91
CA THR A 333 -18.61 -8.20 19.80
C THR A 333 -19.02 -6.78 19.41
N ALA A 334 -19.46 -6.61 18.17
CA ALA A 334 -19.89 -5.30 17.66
C ALA A 334 -21.12 -4.74 18.43
N SER A 335 -22.00 -5.60 18.93
CA SER A 335 -23.13 -5.20 19.79
C SER A 335 -22.65 -4.55 21.10
N ASN A 336 -21.54 -5.04 21.64
CA ASN A 336 -20.88 -4.49 22.82
C ASN A 336 -19.87 -3.37 22.48
N LYS A 337 -19.89 -2.89 21.22
CA LYS A 337 -19.01 -1.83 20.72
C LYS A 337 -17.52 -2.21 20.75
N VAL A 338 -17.21 -3.50 20.58
CA VAL A 338 -15.85 -4.04 20.50
C VAL A 338 -15.63 -4.69 19.14
N THR A 339 -14.53 -4.35 18.49
CA THR A 339 -14.15 -4.93 17.20
C THR A 339 -13.07 -5.98 17.42
N TRP A 340 -13.37 -7.24 17.12
CA TRP A 340 -12.38 -8.31 17.23
C TRP A 340 -11.58 -8.46 15.94
N ILE A 341 -10.25 -8.54 16.07
CA ILE A 341 -9.30 -8.78 14.97
C ILE A 341 -8.59 -10.10 15.27
N ALA A 342 -8.63 -11.03 14.32
CA ALA A 342 -8.02 -12.34 14.52
C ALA A 342 -6.49 -12.24 14.51
N TRP A 343 -5.84 -12.93 15.47
CA TRP A 343 -4.37 -12.99 15.57
C TRP A 343 -3.72 -13.59 14.30
N GLY A 344 -4.30 -14.67 13.80
CA GLY A 344 -3.67 -15.54 12.79
C GLY A 344 -2.77 -16.60 13.43
N PRO A 345 -1.73 -17.09 12.73
CA PRO A 345 -0.80 -18.09 13.26
C PRO A 345 -0.05 -17.61 14.50
N THR A 346 0.10 -18.49 15.49
CA THR A 346 0.75 -18.21 16.78
C THR A 346 2.22 -18.66 16.85
N ASP A 347 2.72 -19.31 15.79
CA ASP A 347 4.14 -19.68 15.62
C ASP A 347 5.02 -18.49 15.19
N VAL A 348 4.42 -17.30 15.07
CA VAL A 348 5.06 -16.06 14.65
C VAL A 348 4.53 -14.90 15.48
N ASP A 349 5.42 -13.98 15.83
CA ASP A 349 5.03 -12.69 16.40
C ASP A 349 4.13 -11.89 15.44
N GLY A 350 3.21 -11.15 16.03
CA GLY A 350 2.34 -10.24 15.33
C GLY A 350 3.01 -8.88 15.09
N LEU A 351 2.58 -8.21 14.03
CA LEU A 351 2.83 -6.80 13.81
C LEU A 351 1.52 -6.09 13.53
N LEU A 352 1.08 -5.27 14.48
CA LEU A 352 -0.06 -4.40 14.28
C LEU A 352 0.37 -3.20 13.43
N LEU A 353 -0.44 -2.87 12.42
CA LEU A 353 -0.27 -1.69 11.58
C LEU A 353 -1.54 -0.84 11.61
N PHE A 354 -1.42 0.37 12.15
CA PHE A 354 -2.47 1.39 12.12
C PHE A 354 -2.20 2.35 10.97
N ARG A 355 -3.17 2.51 10.07
CA ARG A 355 -3.02 3.23 8.80
C ARG A 355 -3.93 4.46 8.75
N ASN A 356 -3.39 5.59 8.32
CA ASN A 356 -4.14 6.79 7.96
C ASN A 356 -3.94 7.08 6.46
N MET A 357 -5.01 7.34 5.74
CA MET A 357 -4.98 7.70 4.31
C MET A 357 -5.62 9.06 4.06
N LEU A 358 -4.93 9.90 3.28
CA LEU A 358 -5.42 11.20 2.78
C LEU A 358 -6.17 12.02 3.85
N PRO A 359 -5.47 12.55 4.89
CA PRO A 359 -6.09 13.42 5.86
C PRO A 359 -6.58 14.72 5.23
N ALA A 360 -7.68 15.26 5.77
CA ALA A 360 -8.11 16.61 5.46
C ALA A 360 -7.06 17.64 5.94
N GLY A 361 -6.95 18.76 5.22
CA GLY A 361 -5.93 19.78 5.51
C GLY A 361 -6.09 20.46 6.88
N ASP A 362 -7.28 20.43 7.45
CA ASP A 362 -7.64 20.94 8.77
C ASP A 362 -7.62 19.85 9.87
N PHE A 363 -7.30 18.61 9.52
CA PHE A 363 -7.15 17.51 10.49
C PHE A 363 -5.69 17.34 10.92
N HIS A 364 -5.30 18.05 11.98
CA HIS A 364 -3.90 18.09 12.43
C HIS A 364 -3.45 16.85 13.23
N ASN A 365 -4.37 16.00 13.68
CA ASN A 365 -4.06 14.80 14.49
C ASN A 365 -3.79 13.52 13.67
N ALA A 366 -3.59 13.62 12.36
CA ALA A 366 -3.23 12.49 11.52
C ALA A 366 -1.77 12.05 11.69
N VAL A 367 -1.48 10.77 11.42
CA VAL A 367 -0.11 10.22 11.45
C VAL A 367 0.83 10.99 10.51
N GLN A 368 0.31 11.51 9.41
CA GLN A 368 1.02 12.34 8.42
C GLN A 368 1.71 13.56 9.03
N ASN A 369 1.20 14.09 10.14
CA ASN A 369 1.73 15.29 10.78
C ASN A 369 2.79 14.99 11.85
N VAL A 370 3.05 13.71 12.15
CA VAL A 370 4.09 13.29 13.09
C VAL A 370 5.46 13.62 12.50
N GLN A 371 6.19 14.54 13.13
CA GLN A 371 7.51 14.94 12.69
C GLN A 371 8.56 13.87 13.03
N LYS A 372 9.68 13.85 12.30
CA LYS A 372 10.78 12.92 12.58
C LYS A 372 11.28 13.09 14.02
N GLY A 373 11.24 12.01 14.79
CA GLY A 373 11.67 12.00 16.20
C GLY A 373 10.61 12.51 17.20
N GLN A 374 9.45 12.98 16.73
CA GLN A 374 8.33 13.34 17.59
C GLN A 374 7.64 12.07 18.11
N ASP A 375 7.20 12.12 19.37
CA ASP A 375 6.30 11.12 19.92
C ASP A 375 4.93 11.17 19.22
N PRO A 376 4.48 10.09 18.56
CA PRO A 376 3.19 10.06 17.86
C PRO A 376 2.00 10.27 18.80
N ALA A 377 2.09 9.86 20.06
CA ALA A 377 1.01 10.06 21.02
C ALA A 377 0.72 11.54 21.26
N THR A 378 1.79 12.34 21.39
CA THR A 378 1.70 13.80 21.49
C THR A 378 1.10 14.44 20.24
N ALA A 379 1.51 14.01 19.05
CA ALA A 379 1.05 14.60 17.78
C ALA A 379 -0.42 14.29 17.48
N MET A 380 -0.84 13.04 17.72
CA MET A 380 -2.18 12.57 17.39
C MET A 380 -3.19 12.79 18.52
N GLY A 381 -2.72 13.03 19.75
CA GLY A 381 -3.57 13.26 20.92
C GLY A 381 -4.59 12.12 21.09
N PRO A 382 -5.90 12.43 21.24
CA PRO A 382 -6.93 11.40 21.43
C PRO A 382 -7.04 10.37 20.29
N TYR A 383 -6.54 10.66 19.08
CA TYR A 383 -6.59 9.74 17.94
C TYR A 383 -5.44 8.73 17.91
N TYR A 384 -4.45 8.89 18.79
CA TYR A 384 -3.37 7.92 18.94
C TYR A 384 -3.92 6.57 19.42
N PRO A 385 -3.61 5.45 18.74
CA PRO A 385 -3.96 4.13 19.24
C PRO A 385 -3.11 3.78 20.45
N THR A 386 -3.75 3.67 21.61
CA THR A 386 -3.12 3.10 22.81
C THR A 386 -3.29 1.59 22.81
N ILE A 387 -2.32 0.85 23.32
CA ILE A 387 -2.35 -0.62 23.41
C ILE A 387 -1.98 -1.07 24.82
N THR A 388 -2.70 -2.07 25.33
CA THR A 388 -2.40 -2.74 26.59
C THR A 388 -2.66 -4.23 26.46
N TYR A 389 -2.01 -5.03 27.28
CA TYR A 389 -2.35 -6.44 27.41
C TYR A 389 -3.35 -6.66 28.54
N CYS A 390 -4.26 -7.59 28.33
CA CYS A 390 -5.31 -7.94 29.26
C CYS A 390 -5.49 -9.46 29.27
N THR A 391 -6.08 -10.03 30.31
CA THR A 391 -6.52 -11.43 30.26
C THR A 391 -7.92 -11.50 29.68
N THR A 392 -8.23 -12.59 28.98
CA THR A 392 -9.60 -12.85 28.48
C THR A 392 -10.62 -12.76 29.62
N ALA A 393 -10.34 -13.40 30.76
CA ALA A 393 -11.23 -13.43 31.91
C ALA A 393 -11.49 -12.04 32.52
N ALA A 394 -10.47 -11.17 32.63
CA ALA A 394 -10.65 -9.82 33.14
C ALA A 394 -11.52 -8.98 32.20
N PHE A 395 -11.29 -9.08 30.90
CA PHE A 395 -12.06 -8.37 29.89
C PHE A 395 -13.53 -8.83 29.86
N GLU A 396 -13.79 -10.13 30.00
CA GLU A 396 -15.15 -10.68 30.04
C GLU A 396 -15.94 -10.19 31.25
N LYS A 397 -15.29 -10.14 32.41
CA LYS A 397 -15.92 -9.78 33.67
C LYS A 397 -16.26 -8.30 33.75
N ASP A 398 -15.28 -7.44 33.47
CA ASP A 398 -15.33 -6.01 33.82
C ASP A 398 -15.15 -5.09 32.59
N GLY A 399 -15.02 -5.67 31.38
CA GLY A 399 -14.93 -4.92 30.13
C GLY A 399 -13.53 -4.33 29.85
N PRO A 400 -13.41 -3.46 28.84
CA PRO A 400 -12.13 -2.88 28.43
C PRO A 400 -11.48 -1.98 29.49
N ASP A 401 -12.25 -1.44 30.43
CA ASP A 401 -11.76 -0.54 31.47
C ASP A 401 -11.05 -1.27 32.61
N ALA A 402 -11.21 -2.58 32.70
CA ALA A 402 -10.49 -3.44 33.65
C ALA A 402 -9.06 -3.74 33.21
N CYS A 403 -8.75 -3.50 31.94
CA CYS A 403 -7.41 -3.71 31.42
C CYS A 403 -6.47 -2.60 31.91
N PRO A 404 -5.20 -2.92 32.24
CA PRO A 404 -4.25 -1.93 32.73
C PRO A 404 -4.18 -0.71 31.81
N ALA A 405 -4.04 0.48 32.41
CA ALA A 405 -3.77 1.67 31.64
C ALA A 405 -2.50 1.46 30.78
N PRO A 406 -2.52 1.91 29.52
CA PRO A 406 -1.41 1.75 28.57
C PRO A 406 -0.15 2.52 28.99
#